data_AF-A0A0C3A7P6-F1
#
_entry.id   AF-A0A0C3A7P6-F1
#
_cell.length_a   1.000
_cell.length_b   1.000
_cell.length_c   1.000
_cell.angle_alpha   90.00
_cell.angle_beta   90.00
_cell.angle_gamma   90.00
#
_symmetry.space_group_name_H-M   'P 1'
#
loop_
_entity.id
_entity.type
_entity.pdbx_description
1 polymer ?
#
loop_
_entity_poly.entity_id
_entity_poly.type
_entity_poly.pdbx_seq_one_letter_code
_entity_poly.pdbx_strand_id
1 'polypeptide(L)'
;DYICPYSGKSSNAVETVLKPLLTSPKYAGKVKIILRPHPQPWHASSTLVHEAILAIAKVAPAVVSRYSEKLFKAQESFNDIPAQNVSPAVKRAKLAQLGASRRVKDLLQFKSTPNGGNDVTDDLKSCIRYSRQNSVYVPPTVLFDGLIANDASSS
;
A
#
# COMPACT_ATOMS: atom_id res chain seq x y z
N ASP A 1 5.31 -3.15 -0.62
CA ASP A 1 4.71 -3.41 -1.94
C ASP A 1 3.62 -4.46 -1.79
N TYR A 2 2.40 -4.20 -2.26
CA TYR A 2 1.29 -5.16 -2.16
C TYR A 2 1.41 -6.40 -3.04
N ILE A 3 2.34 -6.43 -4.00
CA ILE A 3 2.63 -7.61 -4.83
C ILE A 3 3.78 -8.45 -4.24
N CYS A 4 4.58 -7.87 -3.34
CA CYS A 4 5.68 -8.58 -2.67
C CYS A 4 5.14 -9.53 -1.58
N PRO A 5 5.48 -10.83 -1.59
CA PRO A 5 5.05 -11.77 -0.56
C PRO A 5 5.65 -11.46 0.82
N TYR A 6 6.90 -11.00 0.88
CA TYR A 6 7.55 -10.58 2.12
C TYR A 6 6.88 -9.36 2.76
N SER A 7 6.35 -8.44 1.95
CA SER A 7 5.54 -7.33 2.45
C SER A 7 4.23 -7.84 3.07
N GLY A 8 3.65 -8.91 2.53
CA GLY A 8 2.49 -9.59 3.12
C GLY A 8 2.80 -10.19 4.49
N LYS A 9 3.93 -10.91 4.61
CA LYS A 9 4.42 -11.43 5.90
C LYS A 9 4.62 -10.31 6.94
N SER A 10 5.30 -9.23 6.55
CA SER A 10 5.51 -8.07 7.42
C SER A 10 4.20 -7.39 7.83
N SER A 11 3.24 -7.24 6.90
CA SER A 11 1.91 -6.72 7.22
C SER A 11 1.18 -7.61 8.22
N ASN A 12 1.30 -8.94 8.11
CA ASN A 12 0.70 -9.86 9.08
C ASN A 12 1.32 -9.69 10.47
N ALA A 13 2.64 -9.52 10.58
CA ALA A 13 3.30 -9.24 11.85
C ALA A 13 2.89 -7.88 12.45
N VAL A 14 2.67 -6.86 11.60
CA VAL A 14 2.12 -5.57 12.05
C VAL A 14 0.75 -5.76 12.70
N GLU A 15 -0.14 -6.53 12.07
CA GLU A 15 -1.50 -6.75 12.55
C GLU A 15 -1.55 -7.64 13.80
N THR A 16 -0.78 -8.74 13.81
CA THR A 16 -0.88 -9.77 14.86
C THR A 16 0.05 -9.55 16.05
N VAL A 17 1.15 -8.79 15.88
CA VAL A 17 2.15 -8.54 16.94
C VAL A 17 2.21 -7.08 17.31
N LEU A 18 2.52 -6.19 16.35
CA LEU A 18 2.80 -4.79 16.68
C LEU A 18 1.56 -4.05 17.16
N LYS A 19 0.42 -4.15 16.49
CA LYS A 19 -0.78 -3.42 16.92
C LYS A 19 -1.24 -3.78 18.34
N PRO A 20 -1.37 -5.06 18.72
CA PRO A 20 -1.64 -5.43 20.12
C PRO A 20 -0.64 -4.82 21.08
N LEU A 21 0.67 -4.89 20.76
CA LEU A 21 1.72 -4.33 21.59
C LEU A 21 1.60 -2.80 21.75
N LEU A 22 1.27 -2.09 20.68
CA LEU A 22 1.09 -0.63 20.69
C LEU A 22 -0.17 -0.18 21.43
N THR A 23 -1.16 -1.06 21.61
CA THR A 23 -2.33 -0.80 22.46
C THR A 23 -2.08 -1.12 23.94
N SER A 24 -0.98 -1.79 24.28
CA SER A 24 -0.65 -2.10 25.68
C SER A 24 -0.27 -0.83 26.47
N PRO A 25 -0.45 -0.82 27.80
CA PRO A 25 -0.07 0.33 28.65
C PRO A 25 1.40 0.74 28.50
N LYS A 26 2.28 -0.18 28.10
CA LYS A 26 3.72 0.10 27.92
C LYS A 26 3.99 1.07 26.76
N TYR A 27 3.23 0.94 25.66
CA TYR A 27 3.50 1.63 24.39
C TYR A 27 2.34 2.49 23.86
N ALA A 28 1.18 2.47 24.52
CA ALA A 28 0.02 3.28 24.15
C ALA A 28 0.39 4.75 23.95
N GLY A 29 0.10 5.28 22.76
CA GLY A 29 0.36 6.67 22.39
C GLY A 29 1.83 7.03 22.12
N LYS A 30 2.78 6.09 22.26
CA LYS A 30 4.22 6.36 22.11
C LYS A 30 4.76 6.12 20.69
N VAL A 31 4.11 5.24 19.93
CA VAL A 31 4.56 4.83 18.60
C VAL A 31 3.39 4.89 17.62
N LYS A 32 3.65 5.42 16.42
CA LYS A 32 2.70 5.47 15.32
C LYS A 32 3.20 4.64 14.15
N ILE A 33 2.36 3.73 13.66
CA ILE A 33 2.63 2.99 12.43
C ILE A 33 2.26 3.88 11.25
N ILE A 34 3.20 4.05 10.32
CA ILE A 34 2.99 4.79 9.07
C ILE A 34 3.24 3.83 7.91
N LEU A 35 2.20 3.55 7.13
CA LEU A 35 2.32 2.82 5.88
C LEU A 35 2.82 3.77 4.79
N ARG A 36 3.89 3.39 4.10
CA ARG A 36 4.41 4.11 2.93
C ARG A 36 4.36 3.22 1.69
N PRO A 37 3.38 3.43 0.80
CA PRO A 37 3.34 2.82 -0.52
C PRO A 37 4.66 2.92 -1.26
N HIS A 38 5.18 1.78 -1.70
CA HIS A 38 6.44 1.68 -2.43
C HIS A 38 6.26 0.61 -3.52
N PRO A 39 5.72 0.96 -4.69
CA PRO A 39 5.55 0.02 -5.79
C PRO A 39 6.91 -0.33 -6.40
N GLN A 40 7.16 -1.63 -6.59
CA GLN A 40 8.32 -2.09 -7.34
C GLN A 40 8.04 -2.12 -8.84
N PRO A 41 8.97 -1.64 -9.68
CA PRO A 41 8.73 -1.50 -11.12
C PRO A 41 8.63 -2.84 -11.84
N TRP A 42 9.19 -3.92 -11.28
CA TRP A 42 9.08 -5.27 -11.85
C TRP A 42 7.76 -5.97 -11.50
N HIS A 43 6.92 -5.40 -10.62
CA HIS A 43 5.58 -5.90 -10.33
C HIS A 43 4.56 -5.09 -11.14
N ALA A 44 4.10 -5.61 -12.27
CA ALA A 44 3.38 -4.82 -13.29
C ALA A 44 2.10 -4.14 -12.77
N SER A 45 1.39 -4.78 -11.84
CA SER A 45 0.15 -4.23 -11.25
C SER A 45 0.39 -3.33 -10.03
N SER A 46 1.64 -3.23 -9.54
CA SER A 46 1.93 -2.67 -8.21
C SER A 46 1.49 -1.22 -8.06
N THR A 47 1.75 -0.36 -9.05
CA THR A 47 1.30 1.04 -9.03
C THR A 47 -0.21 1.14 -8.80
N LEU A 48 -1.02 0.31 -9.48
CA LEU A 48 -2.47 0.34 -9.38
C LEU A 48 -2.96 -0.02 -7.96
N VAL A 49 -2.34 -1.03 -7.35
CA VAL A 49 -2.70 -1.47 -6.00
C VAL A 49 -2.31 -0.42 -4.95
N HIS A 50 -1.17 0.26 -5.14
CA HIS A 50 -0.72 1.33 -4.26
C HIS A 50 -1.54 2.62 -4.39
N GLU A 51 -2.02 2.97 -5.58
CA GLU A 51 -3.00 4.06 -5.74
C GLU A 51 -4.28 3.76 -4.95
N ALA A 52 -4.76 2.51 -4.96
CA ALA A 52 -5.99 2.13 -4.28
C ALA A 52 -5.94 2.28 -2.75
N ILE A 53 -4.82 1.91 -2.11
CA ILE A 53 -4.68 2.12 -0.65
C ILE A 53 -4.64 3.61 -0.30
N LEU A 54 -4.02 4.45 -1.14
CA LEU A 54 -3.98 5.90 -0.94
C LEU A 54 -5.36 6.53 -1.13
N ALA A 55 -6.13 6.05 -2.11
CA ALA A 55 -7.51 6.48 -2.31
C ALA A 55 -8.39 6.15 -1.08
N ILE A 56 -8.25 4.96 -0.51
CA ILE A 56 -8.93 4.60 0.74
C ILE A 56 -8.46 5.46 1.91
N ALA A 57 -7.16 5.73 2.03
CA ALA A 57 -6.63 6.59 3.09
C ALA A 57 -7.21 8.01 3.04
N LYS A 58 -7.48 8.55 1.85
CA LYS A 58 -8.14 9.85 1.67
C LYS A 58 -9.62 9.86 2.06
N VAL A 59 -10.37 8.82 1.71
CA VAL A 59 -11.85 8.84 1.87
C VAL A 59 -12.34 8.17 3.15
N ALA A 60 -11.59 7.21 3.68
CA ALA A 60 -11.97 6.37 4.81
C ALA A 60 -10.72 5.91 5.58
N PRO A 61 -9.97 6.83 6.21
CA PRO A 61 -8.72 6.50 6.92
C PRO A 61 -8.89 5.42 8.00
N ALA A 62 -10.06 5.39 8.66
CA ALA A 62 -10.38 4.41 9.70
C ALA A 62 -10.38 2.94 9.23
N VAL A 63 -10.54 2.68 7.92
CA VAL A 63 -10.58 1.31 7.36
C VAL A 63 -9.33 0.93 6.57
N VAL A 64 -8.30 1.78 6.55
CA VAL A 64 -7.06 1.55 5.78
C VAL A 64 -6.43 0.20 6.09
N SER A 65 -6.32 -0.17 7.37
CA SER A 65 -5.76 -1.47 7.76
C SER A 65 -6.59 -2.64 7.24
N ARG A 66 -7.91 -2.63 7.45
CA ARG A 66 -8.81 -3.68 6.94
C ARG A 66 -8.74 -3.79 5.42
N TYR A 67 -8.60 -2.66 4.72
CA TYR A 67 -8.45 -2.68 3.27
C TYR A 67 -7.07 -3.19 2.84
N SER A 68 -6.00 -2.81 3.54
CA SER A 68 -4.65 -3.34 3.33
C SER A 68 -4.61 -4.87 3.44
N GLU A 69 -5.27 -5.43 4.46
CA GLU A 69 -5.42 -6.89 4.60
C GLU A 69 -6.17 -7.51 3.42
N LYS A 70 -7.25 -6.88 2.93
CA LYS A 70 -7.97 -7.35 1.73
C LYS A 70 -7.08 -7.33 0.49
N LEU A 71 -6.24 -6.31 0.33
CA LEU A 71 -5.29 -6.23 -0.79
C LEU A 71 -4.29 -7.38 -0.74
N PHE A 72 -3.70 -7.67 0.42
CA PHE A 72 -2.79 -8.82 0.56
C PHE A 72 -3.51 -10.16 0.37
N LYS A 73 -4.75 -10.32 0.86
CA LYS A 73 -5.56 -11.52 0.59
C LYS A 73 -5.89 -11.71 -0.89
N ALA A 74 -5.99 -10.62 -1.65
CA ALA A 74 -6.23 -10.64 -3.10
C ALA A 74 -4.94 -10.58 -3.94
N GLN A 75 -3.76 -10.63 -3.30
CA GLN A 75 -2.45 -10.38 -3.92
C GLN A 75 -2.23 -11.20 -5.19
N GLU A 76 -2.49 -12.51 -5.12
CA GLU A 76 -2.26 -13.43 -6.23
C GLU A 76 -2.96 -12.98 -7.52
N SER A 77 -4.16 -12.40 -7.40
CA SER A 77 -4.92 -11.93 -8.57
C SER A 77 -4.33 -10.69 -9.26
N PHE A 78 -3.31 -10.08 -8.67
CA PHE A 78 -2.57 -8.94 -9.21
C PHE A 78 -1.12 -9.29 -9.59
N ASN A 79 -0.67 -10.53 -9.32
CA ASN A 79 0.62 -11.03 -9.78
C ASN A 79 0.67 -11.10 -11.31
N ASP A 80 1.87 -11.16 -11.88
CA ASP A 80 2.08 -10.94 -13.31
C ASP A 80 1.29 -11.92 -14.18
N ILE A 81 1.36 -13.23 -13.92
CA ILE A 81 0.66 -14.25 -14.72
C ILE A 81 -0.87 -14.10 -14.63
N PRO A 82 -1.52 -14.06 -13.44
CA PRO A 82 -2.97 -13.92 -13.37
C PRO A 82 -3.50 -12.58 -13.93
N ALA A 83 -2.66 -11.54 -13.92
CA ALA A 83 -3.05 -10.18 -14.27
C ALA A 83 -2.62 -9.76 -15.69
N GLN A 84 -1.93 -10.62 -16.45
CA GLN A 84 -1.27 -10.27 -17.72
C GLN A 84 -2.25 -9.76 -18.80
N ASN A 85 -3.46 -10.32 -18.87
CA ASN A 85 -4.47 -9.98 -19.88
C ASN A 85 -5.57 -9.07 -19.33
N VAL A 86 -5.41 -8.54 -18.11
CA VAL A 86 -6.40 -7.67 -17.47
C VAL A 86 -6.00 -6.22 -17.67
N SER A 87 -6.88 -5.40 -18.25
CA SER A 87 -6.58 -3.98 -18.46
C SER A 87 -6.45 -3.22 -17.14
N PRO A 88 -5.65 -2.14 -17.08
CA PRO A 88 -5.55 -1.29 -15.89
C PRO A 88 -6.90 -0.75 -15.39
N ALA A 89 -7.82 -0.44 -16.30
CA ALA A 89 -9.16 0.03 -15.96
C ALA A 89 -9.98 -1.04 -15.21
N VAL A 90 -9.93 -2.29 -15.65
CA VAL A 90 -10.60 -3.42 -14.98
C VAL A 90 -9.96 -3.69 -13.61
N LYS A 91 -8.63 -3.65 -13.51
CA LYS A 91 -7.92 -3.77 -12.22
C LYS A 91 -8.35 -2.70 -11.22
N ARG A 92 -8.42 -1.43 -11.65
CA ARG A 92 -8.89 -0.32 -10.79
C ARG A 92 -10.34 -0.45 -10.36
N ALA A 93 -11.22 -0.91 -11.25
CA ALA A 93 -12.61 -1.20 -10.89
C ALA A 93 -12.69 -2.30 -9.81
N LYS A 94 -11.92 -3.39 -9.95
CA LYS A 94 -11.82 -4.44 -8.93
C LYS A 94 -11.30 -3.91 -7.60
N LEU A 95 -10.26 -3.08 -7.61
CA LEU A 95 -9.69 -2.46 -6.41
C LEU A 95 -10.72 -1.55 -5.70
N ALA A 96 -11.45 -0.73 -6.45
CA ALA A 96 -12.52 0.10 -5.90
C ALA A 96 -13.66 -0.73 -5.27
N GLN A 97 -14.03 -1.85 -5.90
CA GLN A 97 -15.03 -2.79 -5.37
C GLN A 97 -14.59 -3.42 -4.04
N LEU A 98 -13.31 -3.82 -3.91
CA LEU A 98 -12.76 -4.35 -2.64
C LEU A 98 -12.91 -3.34 -1.48
N GLY A 99 -12.87 -2.05 -1.80
CA GLY A 99 -13.01 -0.93 -0.87
C GLY A 99 -14.45 -0.52 -0.60
N ALA A 100 -15.42 -1.08 -1.34
CA ALA A 100 -16.86 -0.83 -1.25
C ALA A 100 -17.23 0.67 -1.25
N SER A 101 -16.51 1.51 -2.00
CA SER A 101 -16.71 2.96 -1.99
C SER A 101 -16.71 3.55 -3.39
N ARG A 102 -17.82 4.21 -3.76
CA ARG A 102 -17.93 4.98 -5.02
C ARG A 102 -16.86 6.06 -5.11
N ARG A 103 -16.57 6.75 -4.00
CA ARG A 103 -15.54 7.80 -3.96
C ARG A 103 -14.14 7.28 -4.29
N VAL A 104 -13.82 6.02 -3.94
CA VAL A 104 -12.54 5.41 -4.32
C VAL A 104 -12.46 5.22 -5.82
N LYS A 105 -13.55 4.78 -6.46
CA LYS A 105 -13.60 4.64 -7.93
C LYS A 105 -13.30 5.98 -8.61
N ASP A 106 -13.90 7.06 -8.12
CA ASP A 106 -13.72 8.40 -8.68
C ASP A 106 -12.26 8.85 -8.56
N LEU A 107 -11.63 8.68 -7.38
CA LEU A 107 -10.21 9.03 -7.17
C LEU A 107 -9.22 8.22 -8.02
N LEU A 108 -9.60 7.00 -8.42
CA LEU A 108 -8.77 6.13 -9.23
C LEU A 108 -8.97 6.34 -10.73
N GLN A 109 -9.97 7.10 -11.14
CA GLN A 109 -10.20 7.44 -12.54
C GLN A 109 -9.06 8.33 -13.06
N PHE A 110 -8.64 8.09 -14.29
CA PHE A 110 -7.66 8.97 -14.93
C PHE A 110 -8.26 10.35 -15.18
N LYS A 111 -7.43 11.37 -15.02
CA LYS A 111 -7.74 12.74 -15.43
C LYS A 111 -7.82 12.81 -16.96
N SER A 112 -8.46 13.86 -17.47
CA SER A 112 -8.65 14.06 -18.92
C SER A 112 -7.36 14.34 -19.68
N THR A 113 -6.29 14.76 -19.00
CA THR A 113 -4.99 14.99 -19.63
C THR A 113 -4.24 13.66 -19.84
N PRO A 114 -3.62 13.42 -21.01
CA PRO A 114 -3.02 12.13 -21.34
C PRO A 114 -1.98 11.59 -20.33
N ASN A 115 -1.25 12.47 -19.63
CA ASN A 115 -0.25 12.12 -18.62
C ASN A 115 -0.60 12.68 -17.23
N GLY A 116 -1.90 12.90 -16.94
CA GLY A 116 -2.35 13.50 -15.68
C GLY A 116 -2.33 12.57 -14.48
N GLY A 117 -2.26 11.25 -14.71
CA GLY A 117 -2.49 10.26 -13.66
C GLY A 117 -3.94 10.34 -13.13
N ASN A 118 -4.10 10.12 -11.84
CA ASN A 118 -5.36 10.20 -11.10
C ASN A 118 -5.22 11.08 -9.83
N ASP A 119 -6.25 11.14 -8.99
CA ASP A 119 -6.31 12.07 -7.85
C ASP A 119 -5.44 11.67 -6.64
N VAL A 120 -4.78 10.51 -6.72
CA VAL A 120 -3.85 10.00 -5.71
C VAL A 120 -2.41 9.89 -6.23
N THR A 121 -2.18 10.29 -7.48
CA THR A 121 -0.86 10.20 -8.12
C THR A 121 0.20 11.03 -7.37
N ASP A 122 -0.14 12.24 -6.93
CA ASP A 122 0.83 13.09 -6.21
C ASP A 122 1.10 12.61 -4.77
N ASP A 123 0.14 11.93 -4.14
CA ASP A 123 0.35 11.25 -2.86
C ASP A 123 1.35 10.09 -3.04
N LEU A 124 1.21 9.31 -4.12
CA LEU A 124 2.12 8.22 -4.44
C LEU A 124 3.53 8.75 -4.76
N LYS A 125 3.64 9.84 -5.55
CA LYS A 125 4.92 10.51 -5.80
C LYS A 125 5.59 10.95 -4.50
N SER A 126 4.82 11.48 -3.56
CA SER A 126 5.34 11.90 -2.24
C SER A 126 5.89 10.71 -1.45
N CYS A 127 5.19 9.57 -1.46
CA CYS A 127 5.68 8.34 -0.83
C CYS A 127 6.98 7.84 -1.49
N ILE A 128 7.03 7.82 -2.82
CA ILE A 128 8.21 7.41 -3.59
C ILE A 128 9.38 8.35 -3.34
N ARG A 129 9.15 9.67 -3.31
CA ARG A 129 10.19 10.67 -2.98
C ARG A 129 10.80 10.40 -1.61
N TYR A 130 9.97 10.14 -0.60
CA TYR A 130 10.44 9.81 0.74
C TYR A 130 11.26 8.51 0.74
N SER A 131 10.79 7.46 0.07
CA SER A 131 11.54 6.20 -0.05
C SER A 131 12.89 6.40 -0.71
N ARG A 132 12.95 7.15 -1.82
CA ARG A 132 14.19 7.45 -2.55
C ARG A 132 15.17 8.26 -1.70
N GLN A 133 14.68 9.26 -0.97
CA GLN A 133 15.51 10.06 -0.07
C GLN A 133 16.16 9.22 1.04
N ASN A 134 15.50 8.14 1.45
CA ASN A 134 16.01 7.21 2.46
C ASN A 134 16.66 5.95 1.85
N SER A 135 16.97 5.96 0.54
CA SER A 135 17.59 4.83 -0.16
C SER A 135 16.84 3.49 0.00
N VAL A 136 15.52 3.53 0.18
CA VAL A 136 14.70 2.31 0.26
C VAL A 136 14.66 1.65 -1.11
N TYR A 137 15.24 0.46 -1.21
CA TYR A 137 15.29 -0.32 -2.45
C TYR A 137 14.32 -1.50 -2.46
N VAL A 138 14.25 -2.30 -1.38
CA VAL A 138 13.44 -3.53 -1.33
C VAL A 138 12.40 -3.50 -0.20
N PRO A 139 11.11 -3.76 -0.48
CA PRO A 139 10.09 -3.84 0.53
C PRO A 139 9.92 -5.29 1.04
N PRO A 140 9.63 -5.49 2.32
CA PRO A 140 9.47 -4.44 3.33
C PRO A 140 10.82 -3.86 3.76
N THR A 141 10.86 -2.54 3.96
CA THR A 141 11.92 -1.85 4.72
C THR A 141 11.22 -1.10 5.84
N VAL A 142 11.70 -1.27 7.08
CA VAL A 142 11.16 -0.58 8.26
C VAL A 142 12.08 0.58 8.61
N LEU A 143 11.47 1.71 8.95
CA LEU A 143 12.18 2.86 9.51
C LEU A 143 11.62 3.15 10.89
N PHE A 144 12.52 3.38 11.86
CA PHE A 144 12.18 3.85 13.21
C PHE A 144 12.76 5.25 13.39
N ASP A 145 11.90 6.23 13.68
CA ASP A 145 12.26 7.67 13.74
C ASP A 145 13.06 8.18 12.53
N GLY A 146 12.79 7.60 11.35
CA GLY A 146 13.43 7.98 10.09
C GLY A 146 14.75 7.26 9.78
N LEU A 147 15.22 6.37 10.66
CA LEU A 147 16.41 5.54 10.43
C LEU A 147 15.99 4.13 10.01
N ILE A 148 16.69 3.54 9.04
CA ILE A 148 16.43 2.15 8.62
C ILE A 148 16.72 1.20 9.79
N ALA A 149 15.72 0.39 10.16
CA ALA A 149 15.80 -0.62 11.20
C ALA A 149 16.14 -1.98 10.56
N ASN A 150 17.43 -2.29 10.43
CA ASN A 150 17.92 -3.50 9.74
C ASN A 150 17.65 -4.81 10.50
N ASP A 151 17.27 -4.72 11.78
CA ASP A 151 16.86 -5.84 12.62
C ASP A 151 15.42 -6.30 12.32
N ALA A 152 14.61 -5.47 11.66
CA ALA A 152 13.29 -5.86 11.20
C ALA A 152 13.40 -6.84 10.02
N SER A 153 12.87 -8.06 10.22
CA SER A 153 12.90 -9.13 9.23
C SER A 153 11.50 -9.58 8.82
N SER A 154 11.39 -10.04 7.57
CA SER A 154 10.19 -10.66 7.00
C SER A 154 10.49 -12.01 6.35
N SER A 155 11.69 -12.55 6.56
CA SER A 155 12.11 -13.86 6.05
C SER A 155 11.37 -14.98 6.77
#